data_AF-X1AWZ1-F1
#
_entry.id   AF-X1AWZ1-F1
#
_cell.length_a   1.000
_cell.length_b   1.000
_cell.length_c   1.000
_cell.angle_alpha   90.00
_cell.angle_beta   90.00
_cell.angle_gamma   90.00
#
_symmetry.space_group_name_H-M   'P 1'
#
loop_
_entity.id
_entity.type
_entity.pdbx_description
1 polymer ?
#
loop_
_entity_poly.entity_id
_entity_poly.type
_entity_poly.pdbx_seq_one_letter_code
_entity_poly.pdbx_strand_id
1 'polypeptide(L)'
;VNGSEILQQDRFNLIWEFKSQFGFSCDQLSYSLNGGSNVTTNCINTSFVPAFGVNNITLYANDTEGRLGSSFVEFTHHFANYTINVYDEMTGELYNTTTMSLFVFCENETISITLNGSAVEGYTIDCQFEEIKLEINDSSGSHWRTLSPTVYTGELIFYMINMSVDAFTGQEWDIYDVSSDFFGGLMRVVKIVIGSGEKTMIEKIIDAERKALLYLINGERYCMSVISSNRAQTRELGCIDGDTDTEKKVIISEIDYEQDQPLTFKDVFVSFQWDKDSAFIRGIYNDTLGQTTSVMFTVYN
;
A
#
# COMPACT_ATOMS: atom_id res chain seq x y z
N VAL A 1 -37.59 -13.34 16.41
CA VAL A 1 -36.56 -12.95 17.42
C VAL A 1 -35.33 -12.57 16.64
N ASN A 2 -34.98 -11.28 16.66
CA ASN A 2 -33.75 -10.77 16.08
C ASN A 2 -32.57 -11.44 16.79
N GLY A 3 -31.80 -12.22 16.07
CA GLY A 3 -30.52 -12.74 16.50
C GLY A 3 -29.51 -12.32 15.45
N SER A 4 -28.59 -11.44 15.84
CA SER A 4 -27.38 -11.11 15.11
C SER A 4 -26.61 -12.41 14.83
N GLU A 5 -26.72 -12.92 13.61
CA GLU A 5 -25.70 -13.83 13.08
C GLU A 5 -24.46 -12.98 12.86
N ILE A 6 -23.54 -13.07 13.81
CA ILE A 6 -22.13 -12.83 13.56
C ILE A 6 -21.78 -13.85 12.48
N LEU A 7 -21.76 -13.41 11.22
CA LEU A 7 -21.10 -14.15 10.15
C LEU A 7 -19.70 -14.46 10.69
N GLN A 8 -19.40 -15.75 10.87
CA GLN A 8 -18.01 -16.17 11.02
C GLN A 8 -17.35 -15.89 9.67
N GLN A 9 -16.86 -14.65 9.52
CA GLN A 9 -15.86 -14.26 8.54
C GLN A 9 -14.71 -15.28 8.64
N ASP A 10 -14.08 -15.60 7.52
CA ASP A 10 -13.00 -16.61 7.36
C ASP A 10 -13.42 -18.06 7.04
N ARG A 11 -14.69 -18.34 6.72
CA ARG A 11 -15.12 -19.68 6.26
C ARG A 11 -15.46 -19.72 4.78
N PHE A 12 -14.74 -20.57 4.04
CA PHE A 12 -15.08 -20.92 2.67
C PHE A 12 -16.14 -22.01 2.69
N ASN A 13 -17.24 -21.77 1.97
CA ASN A 13 -18.29 -22.78 1.76
C ASN A 13 -17.90 -23.68 0.60
N LEU A 14 -17.80 -24.97 0.89
CA LEU A 14 -17.65 -25.97 -0.14
C LEU A 14 -19.02 -26.54 -0.49
N ILE A 15 -19.47 -26.22 -1.70
CA ILE A 15 -20.72 -26.71 -2.27
C ILE A 15 -20.41 -27.96 -3.09
N TRP A 16 -21.03 -29.08 -2.72
CA TRP A 16 -20.81 -30.35 -3.41
C TRP A 16 -21.87 -30.57 -4.49
N GLU A 17 -21.44 -30.69 -5.74
CA GLU A 17 -22.28 -31.23 -6.82
C GLU A 17 -21.81 -32.63 -7.20
N PHE A 18 -22.53 -33.66 -6.74
CA PHE A 18 -22.25 -35.04 -7.13
C PHE A 18 -22.98 -35.40 -8.42
N LYS A 19 -22.24 -35.81 -9.45
CA LYS A 19 -22.79 -36.30 -10.72
C LYS A 19 -22.19 -37.66 -11.05
N SER A 20 -23.02 -38.71 -11.06
CA SER A 20 -22.62 -40.05 -11.50
C SER A 20 -23.14 -40.32 -12.91
N GLN A 21 -22.26 -40.81 -13.79
CA GLN A 21 -22.63 -41.21 -15.15
C GLN A 21 -23.54 -42.44 -15.20
N PHE A 22 -23.66 -43.17 -14.08
CA PHE A 22 -24.37 -44.44 -14.00
C PHE A 22 -25.52 -44.42 -12.98
N GLY A 23 -25.91 -43.24 -12.48
CA GLY A 23 -27.06 -43.10 -11.57
C GLY A 23 -26.84 -43.56 -10.13
N PHE A 24 -25.59 -43.77 -9.70
CA PHE A 24 -25.28 -44.07 -8.31
C PHE A 24 -25.47 -42.84 -7.42
N SER A 25 -25.82 -43.05 -6.15
CA SER A 25 -25.88 -42.00 -5.15
C SER A 25 -24.52 -41.79 -4.48
N CYS A 26 -24.34 -40.61 -3.89
CA CYS A 26 -23.19 -40.32 -3.05
C CYS A 26 -23.23 -41.18 -1.78
N ASP A 27 -22.12 -41.88 -1.48
CA ASP A 27 -21.94 -42.61 -0.22
C ASP A 27 -21.17 -41.76 0.79
N GLN A 28 -20.04 -41.20 0.36
CA GLN A 28 -19.18 -40.38 1.22
C GLN A 28 -18.42 -39.34 0.41
N LEU A 29 -18.33 -38.12 0.94
CA LEU A 29 -17.42 -37.09 0.43
C LEU A 29 -16.35 -36.82 1.47
N SER A 30 -15.15 -36.47 1.05
CA SER A 30 -14.14 -35.93 1.95
C SER A 30 -13.27 -34.90 1.27
N TYR A 31 -12.66 -34.01 2.03
CA TYR A 31 -11.66 -33.09 1.51
C TYR A 31 -10.37 -33.15 2.34
N SER A 32 -9.24 -32.90 1.70
CA SER A 32 -7.94 -32.64 2.33
C SER A 32 -7.54 -31.21 1.97
N LEU A 33 -7.33 -30.38 2.98
CA LEU A 33 -6.84 -29.01 2.84
C LEU A 33 -5.33 -28.99 3.11
N ASN A 34 -4.54 -28.44 2.20
CA ASN A 34 -3.08 -28.26 2.31
C ASN A 34 -2.33 -29.57 2.64
N GLY A 35 -2.79 -30.70 2.10
CA GLY A 35 -2.22 -32.03 2.37
C GLY A 35 -2.48 -32.56 3.79
N GLY A 36 -3.37 -31.92 4.55
CA GLY A 36 -3.79 -32.37 5.88
C GLY A 36 -4.68 -33.63 5.84
N SER A 37 -5.10 -34.07 7.02
CA SER A 37 -6.01 -35.21 7.17
C SER A 37 -7.34 -35.01 6.45
N ASN A 38 -7.89 -36.08 5.88
CA ASN A 38 -9.19 -36.03 5.24
C ASN A 38 -10.29 -35.71 6.26
N VAL A 39 -11.10 -34.70 5.94
CA VAL A 39 -12.34 -34.36 6.65
C VAL A 39 -13.49 -34.96 5.87
N THR A 40 -14.16 -35.94 6.46
CA THR A 40 -15.27 -36.66 5.85
C THR A 40 -16.61 -35.97 6.10
N THR A 41 -17.45 -35.92 5.08
CA THR A 41 -18.82 -35.39 5.14
C THR A 41 -19.82 -36.42 4.61
N ASN A 42 -21.03 -36.39 5.15
CA ASN A 42 -22.12 -37.28 4.74
C ASN A 42 -22.84 -36.74 3.49
N CYS A 43 -22.08 -36.43 2.43
CA CYS A 43 -22.62 -35.88 1.19
C CYS A 43 -23.39 -34.56 1.37
N ILE A 44 -22.97 -33.74 2.33
CA ILE A 44 -23.54 -32.42 2.62
C ILE A 44 -22.49 -31.33 2.44
N ASN A 45 -22.96 -30.13 2.10
CA ASN A 45 -22.13 -28.92 2.06
C ASN A 45 -21.41 -28.75 3.39
N THR A 46 -20.15 -28.33 3.30
CA THR A 46 -19.29 -28.13 4.46
C THR A 46 -18.57 -26.79 4.33
N SER A 47 -17.91 -26.38 5.40
CA SER A 47 -17.04 -25.21 5.38
C SER A 47 -15.68 -25.55 5.96
N PHE A 48 -14.69 -24.77 5.56
CA PHE A 48 -13.33 -24.85 6.08
C PHE A 48 -12.74 -23.45 6.21
N VAL A 49 -11.68 -23.33 7.00
CA VAL A 49 -10.90 -22.10 7.16
C VAL A 49 -9.57 -22.31 6.43
N PRO A 50 -9.30 -21.61 5.33
CA PRO A 50 -8.01 -21.70 4.65
C PRO A 50 -6.88 -21.05 5.47
N ALA A 51 -5.64 -21.44 5.16
CA ALA A 51 -4.45 -20.75 5.65
C ALA A 51 -4.20 -19.46 4.86
N PHE A 52 -3.34 -18.58 5.37
CA PHE A 52 -2.88 -17.41 4.60
C PHE A 52 -2.06 -17.84 3.38
N GLY A 53 -2.24 -17.17 2.26
CA GLY A 53 -1.49 -17.40 1.03
C GLY A 53 -2.05 -18.55 0.20
N VAL A 54 -1.17 -19.27 -0.48
CA VAL A 54 -1.56 -20.36 -1.40
C VAL A 54 -2.07 -21.54 -0.60
N ASN A 55 -3.30 -21.96 -0.92
CA ASN A 55 -3.94 -23.15 -0.41
C ASN A 55 -4.21 -24.13 -1.54
N ASN A 56 -4.25 -25.41 -1.21
CA ASN A 56 -4.77 -26.43 -2.09
C ASN A 56 -5.83 -27.27 -1.38
N ILE A 57 -6.83 -27.70 -2.15
CA ILE A 57 -7.86 -28.60 -1.67
C ILE A 57 -7.97 -29.78 -2.61
N THR A 58 -7.84 -30.99 -2.04
CA THR A 58 -8.14 -32.23 -2.74
C THR A 58 -9.50 -32.73 -2.27
N LEU A 59 -10.42 -32.88 -3.21
CA LEU A 59 -11.77 -33.37 -2.98
C LEU A 59 -11.83 -34.85 -3.35
N TYR A 60 -12.52 -35.65 -2.56
CA TYR A 60 -12.72 -37.08 -2.78
C TYR A 60 -14.21 -37.39 -2.71
N ALA A 61 -14.69 -38.22 -3.63
CA ALA A 61 -16.06 -38.69 -3.66
C ALA A 61 -16.08 -40.20 -3.82
N ASN A 62 -16.79 -40.88 -2.92
CA ASN A 62 -17.06 -42.31 -2.98
C ASN A 62 -18.52 -42.53 -3.34
N ASP A 63 -18.77 -43.44 -4.27
CA ASP A 63 -20.12 -43.90 -4.56
C ASP A 63 -20.49 -45.15 -3.74
N THR A 64 -21.75 -45.55 -3.81
CA THR A 64 -22.27 -46.72 -3.07
C THR A 64 -21.66 -48.06 -3.47
N GLU A 65 -20.89 -48.11 -4.57
CA GLU A 65 -20.15 -49.29 -5.02
C GLU A 65 -18.68 -49.26 -4.54
N GLY A 66 -18.29 -48.24 -3.77
CA GLY A 66 -16.95 -48.07 -3.24
C GLY A 66 -15.94 -47.54 -4.26
N ARG A 67 -16.39 -46.96 -5.37
CA ARG A 67 -15.49 -46.32 -6.34
C ARG A 67 -15.18 -44.89 -5.92
N LEU A 68 -13.88 -44.61 -5.81
CA LEU A 68 -13.34 -43.31 -5.43
C LEU A 68 -12.98 -42.48 -6.67
N GLY A 69 -13.49 -41.24 -6.72
CA GLY A 69 -13.00 -40.18 -7.59
C GLY A 69 -12.35 -39.06 -6.77
N SER A 70 -11.45 -38.30 -7.38
CA SER A 70 -10.87 -37.11 -6.76
C SER A 70 -10.73 -35.92 -7.73
N SER A 71 -10.66 -34.72 -7.16
CA SER A 71 -10.38 -33.46 -7.86
C SER A 71 -9.45 -32.60 -7.01
N PHE A 72 -8.76 -31.66 -7.64
CA PHE A 72 -7.77 -30.79 -7.01
C PHE A 72 -7.97 -29.35 -7.46
N VAL A 73 -7.93 -28.41 -6.52
CA VAL A 73 -8.03 -26.98 -6.77
C VAL A 73 -7.00 -26.24 -5.93
N GLU A 74 -6.33 -25.26 -6.54
CA GLU A 74 -5.49 -24.29 -5.86
C GLU A 74 -6.17 -22.93 -5.83
N PHE A 75 -6.03 -22.23 -4.71
CA PHE A 75 -6.56 -20.88 -4.53
C PHE A 75 -5.69 -20.11 -3.53
N THR A 76 -5.71 -18.78 -3.61
CA THR A 76 -5.00 -17.93 -2.66
C THR A 76 -5.99 -17.27 -1.73
N HIS A 77 -5.73 -17.31 -0.43
CA HIS A 77 -6.52 -16.58 0.57
C HIS A 77 -5.67 -15.46 1.17
N HIS A 78 -6.18 -14.23 1.08
CA HIS A 78 -5.54 -13.04 1.62
C HIS A 78 -6.31 -12.59 2.85
N PHE A 79 -5.69 -12.70 4.02
CA PHE A 79 -6.14 -11.99 5.21
C PHE A 79 -4.92 -11.33 5.86
N ALA A 80 -5.08 -10.08 6.28
CA ALA A 80 -4.07 -9.38 7.05
C ALA A 80 -4.48 -9.29 8.52
N ASN A 81 -3.53 -9.33 9.45
CA ASN A 81 -3.76 -9.09 10.86
C ASN A 81 -2.73 -8.10 11.42
N TYR A 82 -3.21 -6.92 11.80
CA TYR A 82 -2.34 -5.84 12.25
C TYR A 82 -2.64 -5.39 13.68
N THR A 83 -1.55 -5.03 14.37
CA THR A 83 -1.58 -4.06 15.46
C THR A 83 -1.31 -2.69 14.86
N ILE A 84 -2.21 -1.74 15.09
CA ILE A 84 -2.10 -0.38 14.58
C ILE A 84 -1.64 0.52 15.70
N ASN A 85 -0.50 1.17 15.52
CA ASN A 85 0.06 2.16 16.42
C ASN A 85 0.14 3.51 15.72
N VAL A 86 -0.29 4.56 16.41
CA VAL A 86 -0.33 5.92 15.89
C VAL A 86 0.45 6.82 16.83
N TYR A 87 1.47 7.47 16.29
CA TYR A 87 2.36 8.36 17.00
C TYR A 87 2.24 9.78 16.46
N ASP A 88 2.52 10.74 17.33
CA ASP A 88 2.75 12.13 16.96
C ASP A 88 4.10 12.23 16.23
N GLU A 89 4.07 12.84 15.04
CA GLU A 89 5.24 12.90 14.15
C GLU A 89 6.40 13.69 14.73
N MET A 90 6.13 14.74 15.52
CA MET A 90 7.17 15.62 16.07
C MET A 90 7.82 15.03 17.31
N THR A 91 7.01 14.42 18.18
CA THR A 91 7.46 13.94 19.49
C THR A 91 7.81 12.46 19.50
N GLY A 92 7.23 11.66 18.59
CA GLY A 92 7.34 10.20 18.61
C GLY A 92 6.55 9.53 19.73
N GLU A 93 5.76 10.28 20.49
CA GLU A 93 4.88 9.77 21.54
C GLU A 93 3.54 9.31 20.95
N LEU A 94 2.76 8.53 21.71
CA LEU A 94 1.44 8.09 21.25
C LEU A 94 0.55 9.29 20.92
N TYR A 95 -0.09 9.25 19.75
CA TYR A 95 -0.92 10.34 19.28
C TYR A 95 -2.10 10.57 20.23
N ASN A 96 -2.42 11.81 20.57
CA ASN A 96 -3.50 12.10 21.52
C ASN A 96 -4.83 12.36 20.80
N THR A 97 -5.52 11.28 20.42
CA THR A 97 -6.86 11.35 19.82
C THR A 97 -7.77 10.24 20.33
N THR A 98 -9.08 10.52 20.31
CA THR A 98 -10.11 9.56 20.70
C THR A 98 -10.62 8.71 19.54
N THR A 99 -10.65 9.25 18.31
CA THR A 99 -11.26 8.59 17.16
C THR A 99 -10.54 8.92 15.86
N MET A 100 -10.29 7.92 15.01
CA MET A 100 -9.69 8.07 13.68
C MET A 100 -10.39 7.15 12.67
N SER A 101 -10.18 7.40 11.38
CA SER A 101 -10.73 6.58 10.31
C SER A 101 -9.62 5.91 9.51
N LEU A 102 -9.57 4.59 9.55
CA LEU A 102 -8.69 3.78 8.70
C LEU A 102 -9.47 3.33 7.47
N PHE A 103 -8.92 3.62 6.30
CA PHE A 103 -9.44 3.18 5.01
C PHE A 103 -8.49 2.18 4.38
N VAL A 104 -9.02 1.03 4.00
CA VAL A 104 -8.29 -0.01 3.29
C VAL A 104 -8.84 -0.08 1.88
N PHE A 105 -7.98 0.11 0.88
CA PHE A 105 -8.36 0.11 -0.52
C PHE A 105 -8.18 -1.29 -1.11
N CYS A 106 -9.23 -2.10 -1.04
CA CYS A 106 -9.28 -3.40 -1.68
C CYS A 106 -9.60 -3.24 -3.18
N GLU A 107 -9.38 -4.30 -3.97
CA GLU A 107 -9.61 -4.27 -5.44
C GLU A 107 -11.04 -3.83 -5.83
N ASN A 108 -12.05 -4.25 -5.07
CA ASN A 108 -13.47 -4.05 -5.43
C ASN A 108 -14.26 -3.21 -4.42
N GLU A 109 -13.64 -2.83 -3.31
CA GLU A 109 -14.30 -2.07 -2.25
C GLU A 109 -13.31 -1.27 -1.41
N THR A 110 -13.82 -0.31 -0.66
CA THR A 110 -13.05 0.37 0.37
C THR A 110 -13.65 0.03 1.72
N ILE A 111 -12.85 -0.62 2.58
CA ILE A 111 -13.24 -0.91 3.96
C ILE A 111 -12.92 0.32 4.80
N SER A 112 -13.90 0.81 5.56
CA SER A 112 -13.72 1.94 6.48
C SER A 112 -13.90 1.46 7.93
N ILE A 113 -12.88 1.70 8.74
CA ILE A 113 -12.80 1.23 10.13
C ILE A 113 -12.59 2.44 11.03
N THR A 114 -13.41 2.56 12.07
CA THR A 114 -13.19 3.56 13.13
C THR A 114 -12.23 3.00 14.17
N LEU A 115 -11.11 3.68 14.39
CA LEU A 115 -10.16 3.37 15.46
C LEU A 115 -10.49 4.18 16.70
N ASN A 116 -10.60 3.51 17.85
CA ASN A 116 -10.89 4.15 19.15
C ASN A 116 -9.61 4.23 19.99
N GLY A 117 -8.76 5.20 19.66
CA GLY A 117 -7.45 5.41 20.29
C GLY A 117 -6.28 5.08 19.36
N SER A 118 -5.07 5.26 19.89
CA SER A 118 -3.82 5.32 19.12
C SER A 118 -2.97 4.05 19.17
N ALA A 119 -3.44 3.03 19.88
CA ALA A 119 -2.84 1.70 19.89
C ALA A 119 -3.97 0.69 19.95
N VAL A 120 -4.12 -0.09 18.88
CA VAL A 120 -5.22 -1.03 18.75
C VAL A 120 -4.73 -2.33 18.13
N GLU A 121 -5.08 -3.45 18.75
CA GLU A 121 -4.61 -4.78 18.37
C GLU A 121 -5.68 -5.60 17.64
N GLY A 122 -5.23 -6.53 16.80
CA GLY A 122 -6.06 -7.62 16.28
C GLY A 122 -7.00 -7.21 15.16
N TYR A 123 -6.64 -6.22 14.34
CA TYR A 123 -7.44 -5.85 13.18
C TYR A 123 -7.21 -6.81 12.04
N THR A 124 -8.26 -7.55 11.68
CA THR A 124 -8.28 -8.41 10.51
C THR A 124 -8.82 -7.69 9.28
N ILE A 125 -8.12 -7.84 8.15
CA ILE A 125 -8.52 -7.32 6.85
C ILE A 125 -8.59 -8.50 5.89
N ASP A 126 -9.80 -8.89 5.51
CA ASP A 126 -10.06 -10.05 4.62
C ASP A 126 -10.20 -9.60 3.16
N CYS A 127 -9.14 -8.98 2.64
CA CYS A 127 -9.05 -8.61 1.24
C CYS A 127 -7.58 -8.43 0.80
N GLN A 128 -7.33 -8.50 -0.50
CA GLN A 128 -6.07 -8.00 -1.06
C GLN A 128 -6.16 -6.48 -1.23
N PHE A 129 -5.15 -5.78 -0.72
CA PHE A 129 -4.98 -4.33 -0.82
C PHE A 129 -3.50 -4.00 -0.98
N GLU A 130 -3.23 -2.82 -1.54
CA GLU A 130 -1.86 -2.31 -1.71
C GLU A 130 -1.64 -0.99 -0.96
N GLU A 131 -2.71 -0.34 -0.49
CA GLU A 131 -2.67 0.94 0.20
C GLU A 131 -3.67 0.96 1.36
N ILE A 132 -3.22 1.53 2.48
CA ILE A 132 -4.05 1.86 3.63
C ILE A 132 -3.89 3.35 3.91
N LYS A 133 -4.99 4.05 4.17
CA LYS A 133 -5.02 5.46 4.58
C LYS A 133 -5.53 5.59 6.00
N LEU A 134 -4.77 6.24 6.88
CA LEU A 134 -5.25 6.69 8.18
C LEU A 134 -5.58 8.17 8.12
N GLU A 135 -6.83 8.52 8.39
CA GLU A 135 -7.34 9.88 8.35
C GLU A 135 -7.76 10.35 9.74
N ILE A 136 -7.40 11.59 10.06
CA ILE A 136 -7.83 12.30 11.26
C ILE A 136 -8.69 13.47 10.82
N ASN A 137 -9.88 13.53 11.41
CA ASN A 137 -10.84 14.61 11.24
C ASN A 137 -11.06 15.29 12.59
N ASP A 138 -10.64 16.54 12.71
CA ASP A 138 -10.82 17.35 13.92
C ASP A 138 -11.36 18.74 13.59
N SER A 139 -11.44 19.62 14.60
CA SER A 139 -11.94 20.99 14.42
C SER A 139 -11.04 21.87 13.54
N SER A 140 -9.76 21.51 13.41
CA SER A 140 -8.77 22.24 12.63
C SER A 140 -8.76 21.79 11.16
N GLY A 141 -9.34 20.62 10.85
CA GLY A 141 -9.53 20.13 9.49
C GLY A 141 -9.37 18.62 9.37
N SER A 142 -9.05 18.17 8.15
CA SER A 142 -8.79 16.78 7.82
C SER A 142 -7.38 16.65 7.25
N HIS A 143 -6.65 15.64 7.69
CA HIS A 143 -5.39 15.22 7.08
C HIS A 143 -5.23 13.71 7.18
N TRP A 144 -4.34 13.14 6.38
CA TRP A 144 -4.10 11.71 6.38
C TRP A 144 -2.65 11.33 6.09
N ARG A 145 -2.35 10.08 6.40
CA ARG A 145 -1.13 9.37 6.01
C ARG A 145 -1.54 8.11 5.27
N THR A 146 -0.78 7.75 4.24
CA THR A 146 -0.93 6.48 3.53
C THR A 146 0.27 5.60 3.79
N LEU A 147 0.06 4.30 3.87
CA LEU A 147 1.11 3.28 3.91
C LEU A 147 0.81 2.21 2.87
N SER A 148 1.85 1.51 2.39
CA SER A 148 1.74 0.40 1.45
C SER A 148 2.41 -0.84 2.06
N PRO A 149 1.71 -1.55 2.97
CA PRO A 149 2.31 -2.66 3.72
C PRO A 149 2.76 -3.79 2.80
N THR A 150 3.99 -4.27 3.02
CA THR A 150 4.55 -5.41 2.28
C THR A 150 4.37 -6.75 3.00
N VAL A 151 3.93 -6.72 4.26
CA VAL A 151 3.66 -7.89 5.08
C VAL A 151 2.22 -7.84 5.54
N TYR A 152 1.52 -8.97 5.50
CA TYR A 152 0.11 -9.06 5.88
C TYR A 152 -0.09 -9.33 7.38
N THR A 153 0.98 -9.47 8.17
CA THR A 153 0.88 -9.57 9.62
C THR A 153 1.95 -8.74 10.30
N GLY A 154 1.61 -8.12 11.43
CA GLY A 154 2.56 -7.36 12.25
C GLY A 154 2.04 -6.00 12.69
N GLU A 155 2.95 -5.03 12.79
CA GLU A 155 2.60 -3.69 13.22
C GLU A 155 2.49 -2.73 12.02
N LEU A 156 1.41 -1.95 12.01
CA LEU A 156 1.27 -0.76 11.17
C LEU A 156 1.50 0.47 12.05
N ILE A 157 2.52 1.24 11.72
CA ILE A 157 2.91 2.42 12.48
C ILE A 157 2.66 3.66 11.64
N PHE A 158 1.74 4.51 12.09
CA PHE A 158 1.46 5.81 11.49
C PHE A 158 2.07 6.94 12.32
N TYR A 159 2.70 7.90 11.66
CA TYR A 159 3.19 9.14 12.26
C TYR A 159 2.34 10.30 11.74
N MET A 160 1.47 10.82 12.62
CA MET A 160 0.45 11.81 12.27
C MET A 160 0.84 13.21 12.77
N ILE A 161 0.39 14.24 12.05
CA ILE A 161 0.63 15.64 12.41
C ILE A 161 -0.38 16.06 13.47
N ASN A 162 0.07 16.71 14.54
CA ASN A 162 -0.84 17.26 15.52
C ASN A 162 -1.33 18.65 15.11
N MET A 163 -2.47 18.68 14.43
CA MET A 163 -3.06 19.91 13.86
C MET A 163 -3.39 21.00 14.90
N SER A 164 -3.38 20.69 16.20
CA SER A 164 -3.61 21.68 17.25
C SER A 164 -2.36 22.46 17.64
N VAL A 165 -1.17 21.97 17.28
CA VAL A 165 0.13 22.53 17.67
C VAL A 165 1.01 22.81 16.46
N ASP A 166 0.98 21.93 15.45
CA ASP A 166 1.90 21.96 14.34
C ASP A 166 1.34 22.79 13.18
N ALA A 167 2.16 23.71 12.68
CA ALA A 167 1.88 24.37 11.41
C ALA A 167 2.29 23.43 10.27
N PHE A 168 1.36 23.13 9.38
CA PHE A 168 1.61 22.24 8.23
C PHE A 168 0.94 22.79 6.97
N THR A 169 1.39 22.28 5.83
CA THR A 169 0.83 22.63 4.52
C THR A 169 0.53 21.35 3.74
N GLY A 170 -0.64 21.31 3.11
CA GLY A 170 -0.95 20.31 2.09
C GLY A 170 -0.31 20.71 0.77
N GLN A 171 0.57 19.87 0.26
CA GLN A 171 1.30 20.09 -0.97
C GLN A 171 0.88 19.07 -2.02
N GLU A 172 0.46 19.53 -3.19
CA GLU A 172 0.20 18.70 -4.37
C GLU A 172 1.49 18.55 -5.17
N TRP A 173 1.87 17.30 -5.42
CA TRP A 173 3.12 16.94 -6.07
C TRP A 173 2.84 16.30 -7.41
N ASP A 174 3.28 16.94 -8.49
CA ASP A 174 3.28 16.33 -9.81
C ASP A 174 4.58 15.52 -10.01
N ILE A 175 4.46 14.21 -10.23
CA ILE A 175 5.59 13.28 -10.34
C ILE A 175 5.70 12.77 -11.79
N TYR A 176 6.71 13.24 -12.51
CA TYR A 176 6.95 12.86 -13.90
C TYR A 176 8.09 11.84 -13.99
N ASP A 177 7.74 10.57 -14.20
CA ASP A 177 8.71 9.54 -14.56
C ASP A 177 8.89 9.50 -16.08
N VAL A 178 10.06 9.93 -16.54
CA VAL A 178 10.48 9.93 -17.95
C VAL A 178 11.04 8.56 -18.35
N SER A 179 11.64 7.83 -17.41
CA SER A 179 12.18 6.47 -17.63
C SER A 179 11.09 5.42 -17.80
N SER A 180 9.90 5.64 -17.21
CA SER A 180 8.79 4.66 -17.10
C SER A 180 9.05 3.47 -16.16
N ASP A 181 10.23 3.38 -15.54
CA ASP A 181 10.61 2.31 -14.61
C ASP A 181 9.90 2.37 -13.24
N PHE A 182 9.36 3.54 -12.90
CA PHE A 182 8.68 3.82 -11.64
C PHE A 182 7.17 4.06 -11.83
N PHE A 183 6.65 3.92 -13.05
CA PHE A 183 5.21 3.97 -13.28
C PHE A 183 4.49 2.81 -12.57
N GLY A 184 3.42 3.13 -11.81
CA GLY A 184 2.78 2.17 -10.89
C GLY A 184 3.66 1.78 -9.71
N GLY A 185 4.77 2.48 -9.49
CA GLY A 185 5.66 2.31 -8.35
C GLY A 185 5.10 2.94 -7.08
N LEU A 186 5.93 2.98 -6.04
CA LEU A 186 5.61 3.57 -4.75
C LEU A 186 6.50 4.78 -4.50
N MET A 187 5.90 5.92 -4.21
CA MET A 187 6.59 7.03 -3.57
C MET A 187 6.64 6.79 -2.07
N ARG A 188 7.84 6.88 -1.49
CA ARG A 188 8.08 6.83 -0.05
C ARG A 188 8.62 8.17 0.42
N VAL A 189 8.03 8.70 1.48
CA VAL A 189 8.48 9.91 2.18
C VAL A 189 8.88 9.52 3.59
N VAL A 190 10.13 9.81 3.94
CA VAL A 190 10.70 9.55 5.26
C VAL A 190 11.08 10.86 5.94
N LYS A 191 11.09 10.86 7.27
CA LYS A 191 11.60 11.97 8.08
C LYS A 191 12.42 11.41 9.24
N ILE A 192 13.46 12.13 9.63
CA ILE A 192 14.22 11.82 10.83
C ILE A 192 13.47 12.44 12.01
N VAL A 193 12.90 11.58 12.85
CA VAL A 193 12.22 12.00 14.07
C VAL A 193 13.24 12.05 15.20
N ILE A 194 13.21 13.14 15.98
CA ILE A 194 14.15 13.37 17.08
C ILE A 194 14.07 12.18 18.05
N GLY A 195 15.23 11.56 18.32
CA GLY A 195 15.35 10.45 19.27
C GLY A 195 14.88 9.08 18.78
N SER A 196 14.29 8.96 17.59
CA SER A 196 13.77 7.67 17.08
C SER A 196 14.27 7.26 15.70
N GLY A 197 15.09 8.10 15.05
CA GLY A 197 15.74 7.79 13.76
C GLY A 197 14.85 8.10 12.56
N GLU A 198 15.19 7.53 11.41
CA GLU A 198 14.39 7.65 10.19
C GLU A 198 13.09 6.86 10.30
N LYS A 199 11.97 7.51 9.96
CA LYS A 199 10.63 6.95 9.99
C LYS A 199 9.91 7.20 8.67
N THR A 200 9.20 6.18 8.20
CA THR A 200 8.30 6.30 7.06
C THR A 200 7.07 7.09 7.46
N MET A 201 6.86 8.21 6.79
CA MET A 201 5.69 9.06 6.99
C MET A 201 4.58 8.67 6.02
N ILE A 202 4.94 8.56 4.74
CA ILE A 202 3.98 8.35 3.66
C ILE A 202 4.55 7.30 2.71
N GLU A 203 3.70 6.36 2.33
CA GLU A 203 3.90 5.51 1.17
C GLU A 203 2.65 5.62 0.30
N LYS A 204 2.82 6.06 -0.95
CA LYS A 204 1.73 6.33 -1.87
C LYS A 204 2.04 5.71 -3.22
N ILE A 205 1.09 4.97 -3.78
CA ILE A 205 1.23 4.41 -5.13
C ILE A 205 1.16 5.56 -6.14
N ILE A 206 2.11 5.59 -7.08
CA ILE A 206 2.13 6.56 -8.17
C ILE A 206 1.12 6.09 -9.21
N ASP A 207 -0.05 6.73 -9.20
CA ASP A 207 -1.15 6.41 -10.10
C ASP A 207 -1.03 7.09 -11.47
N ALA A 208 -2.04 6.89 -12.32
CA ALA A 208 -2.08 7.46 -13.66
C ALA A 208 -2.22 9.00 -13.67
N GLU A 209 -2.71 9.61 -12.59
CA GLU A 209 -2.80 11.07 -12.46
C GLU A 209 -1.44 11.69 -12.18
N ARG A 210 -0.47 10.89 -11.71
CA ARG A 210 0.90 11.32 -11.39
C ARG A 210 0.93 12.41 -10.31
N LYS A 211 -0.08 12.39 -9.44
CA LYS A 211 -0.26 13.38 -8.37
C LYS A 211 -0.21 12.73 -7.01
N ALA A 212 0.41 13.41 -6.06
CA ALA A 212 0.36 13.03 -4.66
C ALA A 212 0.08 14.24 -3.79
N LEU A 213 -0.92 14.14 -2.91
CA LEU A 213 -1.17 15.16 -1.90
C LEU A 213 -0.48 14.76 -0.60
N LEU A 214 0.48 15.57 -0.17
CA LEU A 214 1.31 15.33 1.01
C LEU A 214 1.09 16.43 2.04
N TYR A 215 0.82 16.06 3.28
CA TYR A 215 0.77 17.01 4.39
C TYR A 215 2.11 17.02 5.11
N LEU A 216 2.84 18.13 5.04
CA LEU A 216 4.19 18.26 5.60
C LEU A 216 4.22 19.37 6.65
N ILE A 217 4.93 19.14 7.76
CA ILE A 217 5.10 20.15 8.81
C ILE A 217 6.06 21.23 8.32
N ASN A 218 5.67 22.50 8.50
CA ASN A 218 6.43 23.65 8.02
C ASN A 218 7.76 23.76 8.76
N GLY A 219 8.86 23.83 8.03
CA GLY A 219 10.24 23.91 8.55
C GLY A 219 10.90 22.55 8.81
N GLU A 220 10.17 21.45 8.69
CA GLU A 220 10.71 20.10 8.91
C GLU A 220 11.24 19.48 7.62
N ARG A 221 12.29 18.66 7.71
CA ARG A 221 12.92 18.05 6.54
C ARG A 221 12.42 16.64 6.28
N TYR A 222 11.99 16.39 5.04
CA TYR A 222 11.52 15.10 4.54
C TYR A 222 12.40 14.65 3.39
N CYS A 223 12.80 13.39 3.39
CA CYS A 223 13.53 12.78 2.28
C CYS A 223 12.60 11.85 1.52
N MET A 224 12.78 11.79 0.20
CA MET A 224 11.86 11.10 -0.68
C MET A 224 12.60 10.10 -1.54
N SER A 225 11.95 8.97 -1.79
CA SER A 225 12.36 7.99 -2.77
C SER A 225 11.18 7.45 -3.55
N VAL A 226 11.47 6.91 -4.71
CA VAL A 226 10.53 6.12 -5.50
C VAL A 226 11.04 4.69 -5.61
N ILE A 227 10.12 3.76 -5.54
CA ILE A 227 10.37 2.33 -5.59
C ILE A 227 9.62 1.78 -6.79
N SER A 228 10.28 1.02 -7.66
CA SER A 228 9.66 0.44 -8.85
C SER A 228 8.46 -0.44 -8.51
N SER A 229 7.54 -0.65 -9.45
CA SER A 229 6.32 -1.45 -9.22
C SER A 229 6.60 -2.88 -8.75
N ASN A 230 7.68 -3.48 -9.24
CA ASN A 230 8.16 -4.81 -8.82
C ASN A 230 9.00 -4.79 -7.52
N ARG A 231 9.17 -3.63 -6.88
CA ARG A 231 9.97 -3.41 -5.67
C ARG A 231 11.45 -3.78 -5.78
N ALA A 232 11.97 -3.92 -7.01
CA ALA A 232 13.36 -4.32 -7.25
C ALA A 232 14.34 -3.15 -7.27
N GLN A 233 13.88 -1.93 -7.52
CA GLN A 233 14.69 -0.73 -7.61
C GLN A 233 14.14 0.36 -6.69
N THR A 234 15.05 1.06 -6.02
CA THR A 234 14.74 2.28 -5.26
C THR A 234 15.61 3.39 -5.80
N ARG A 235 15.00 4.53 -6.10
CA ARG A 235 15.67 5.77 -6.50
C ARG A 235 15.35 6.84 -5.48
N GLU A 236 16.37 7.28 -4.76
CA GLU A 236 16.28 8.46 -3.90
C GLU A 236 16.07 9.70 -4.78
N LEU A 237 15.26 10.64 -4.31
CA LEU A 237 14.96 11.91 -5.00
C LEU A 237 15.63 13.11 -4.33
N GLY A 238 16.01 12.95 -3.06
CA GLY A 238 16.58 13.99 -2.21
C GLY A 238 15.64 14.40 -1.09
N CYS A 239 15.98 15.48 -0.41
CA CYS A 239 15.21 15.96 0.73
C CYS A 239 14.68 17.38 0.49
N ILE A 240 13.50 17.63 1.01
CA ILE A 240 12.79 18.90 0.93
C ILE A 240 12.34 19.31 2.31
N ASP A 241 12.26 20.61 2.52
CA ASP A 241 11.71 21.16 3.75
C ASP A 241 10.21 21.39 3.53
N GLY A 242 9.38 21.02 4.51
CA GLY A 242 7.97 21.37 4.49
C GLY A 242 7.85 22.89 4.49
N ASP A 243 7.10 23.42 3.53
CA ASP A 243 6.96 24.85 3.33
C ASP A 243 5.53 25.21 2.93
N THR A 244 5.26 26.50 2.77
CA THR A 244 3.92 27.01 2.44
C THR A 244 3.56 26.87 0.97
N ASP A 245 4.45 26.35 0.13
CA ASP A 245 4.15 26.18 -1.29
C ASP A 245 3.19 24.99 -1.44
N THR A 246 2.08 25.22 -2.13
CA THR A 246 1.03 24.22 -2.29
C THR A 246 1.28 23.27 -3.47
N GLU A 247 2.20 23.61 -4.36
CA GLU A 247 2.49 22.83 -5.57
C GLU A 247 3.98 22.57 -5.70
N LYS A 248 4.35 21.31 -5.93
CA LYS A 248 5.73 20.87 -6.19
C LYS A 248 5.76 19.99 -7.43
N LYS A 249 6.89 20.02 -8.14
CA LYS A 249 7.11 19.18 -9.32
C LYS A 249 8.39 18.38 -9.16
N VAL A 250 8.27 17.07 -9.34
CA VAL A 250 9.39 16.12 -9.32
C VAL A 250 9.51 15.49 -10.70
N ILE A 251 10.73 15.50 -11.25
CA ILE A 251 11.03 14.83 -12.51
C ILE A 251 12.03 13.71 -12.20
N ILE A 252 11.61 12.49 -12.47
CA ILE A 252 12.41 11.29 -12.36
C ILE A 252 12.85 10.96 -13.78
N SER A 253 14.14 11.13 -14.05
CA SER A 253 14.73 10.72 -15.31
C SER A 253 15.88 9.80 -15.02
N GLU A 254 15.94 8.70 -15.75
CA GLU A 254 17.23 8.13 -16.06
C GLU A 254 17.88 9.07 -17.09
N ILE A 255 19.13 9.47 -16.87
CA ILE A 255 19.87 10.12 -17.95
C ILE A 255 20.31 8.98 -18.86
N ASP A 256 19.40 8.53 -19.73
CA ASP A 256 19.78 7.76 -20.89
C ASP A 256 20.46 8.72 -21.87
N TYR A 257 21.75 8.45 -22.07
CA TYR A 257 22.84 9.31 -22.52
C TYR A 257 22.71 9.95 -23.92
N GLU A 258 21.54 9.94 -24.54
CA GLU A 258 21.30 10.41 -25.91
C GLU A 258 20.22 11.48 -26.04
N GLN A 259 19.78 12.12 -24.95
CA GLN A 259 18.87 13.26 -25.07
C GLN A 259 19.60 14.56 -25.41
N ASP A 260 19.84 14.78 -26.71
CA ASP A 260 20.10 16.10 -27.30
C ASP A 260 18.87 17.03 -27.23
N GLN A 261 17.73 16.53 -26.74
CA GLN A 261 16.47 17.26 -26.69
C GLN A 261 16.15 17.72 -25.26
N PRO A 262 15.93 19.02 -25.03
CA PRO A 262 15.55 19.53 -23.74
C PRO A 262 14.16 19.02 -23.32
N LEU A 263 14.02 18.72 -22.03
CA LEU A 263 12.73 18.38 -21.46
C LEU A 263 11.94 19.68 -21.22
N THR A 264 10.85 19.84 -21.98
CA THR A 264 9.96 21.00 -21.87
C THR A 264 8.69 20.60 -21.14
N PHE A 265 8.44 21.22 -19.99
CA PHE A 265 7.27 20.98 -19.14
C PHE A 265 6.46 22.26 -18.98
N LYS A 266 5.58 22.54 -19.95
CA LYS A 266 4.71 23.72 -20.01
C LYS A 266 5.49 25.04 -19.95
N ASP A 267 5.85 25.48 -18.74
CA ASP A 267 6.51 26.76 -18.45
C ASP A 267 7.95 26.59 -17.90
N VAL A 268 8.39 25.35 -17.69
CA VAL A 268 9.72 25.00 -17.19
C VAL A 268 10.49 24.21 -18.24
N PHE A 269 11.74 24.60 -18.44
CA PHE A 269 12.70 23.95 -19.32
C PHE A 269 13.84 23.39 -18.48
N VAL A 270 14.17 22.11 -18.69
CA VAL A 270 15.31 21.45 -18.05
C VAL A 270 16.13 20.71 -19.11
N SER A 271 17.44 20.86 -19.07
CA SER A 271 18.37 20.05 -19.87
C SER A 271 19.63 19.75 -19.09
N PHE A 272 20.30 18.64 -19.43
CA PHE A 272 21.55 18.23 -18.81
C PHE A 272 22.56 17.88 -19.91
N GLN A 273 23.82 18.23 -19.68
CA GLN A 273 24.95 17.85 -20.51
C GLN A 273 26.02 17.22 -19.61
N TRP A 274 26.51 16.05 -19.97
CA TRP A 274 27.64 15.41 -19.29
C TRP A 274 28.81 15.27 -20.26
N ASP A 275 29.97 15.77 -19.86
CA ASP A 275 31.25 15.44 -20.47
C ASP A 275 31.96 14.35 -19.64
N LYS A 276 31.99 13.12 -20.16
CA LYS A 276 32.60 11.96 -19.51
C LYS A 276 34.12 12.09 -19.39
N ASP A 277 34.75 12.78 -20.32
CA ASP A 277 36.22 12.88 -20.38
C ASP A 277 36.70 13.90 -19.35
N SER A 278 35.89 14.93 -19.07
CA SER A 278 36.15 15.92 -18.01
C SER A 278 35.40 15.67 -16.70
N ALA A 279 34.58 14.63 -16.62
CA ALA A 279 33.71 14.30 -15.48
C ALA A 279 32.83 15.49 -15.03
N PHE A 280 32.36 16.31 -15.98
CA PHE A 280 31.57 17.50 -15.68
C PHE A 280 30.10 17.33 -16.09
N ILE A 281 29.18 17.60 -15.16
CA ILE A 281 27.74 17.67 -15.43
C ILE A 281 27.30 19.14 -15.42
N ARG A 282 26.60 19.56 -16.47
CA ARG A 282 25.98 20.88 -16.60
C ARG A 282 24.47 20.71 -16.71
N GLY A 283 23.73 21.22 -15.73
CA GLY A 283 22.28 21.39 -15.83
C GLY A 283 21.92 22.80 -16.30
N ILE A 284 20.91 22.93 -17.15
CA ILE A 284 20.26 24.20 -17.46
C ILE A 284 18.82 24.08 -17.01
N TYR A 285 18.40 25.05 -16.19
CA TYR A 285 17.03 25.24 -15.75
C TYR A 285 16.56 26.60 -16.21
N ASN A 286 15.37 26.67 -16.80
CA ASN A 286 14.75 27.93 -17.20
C ASN A 286 13.25 27.89 -16.89
N ASP A 287 12.81 28.72 -15.95
CA ASP A 287 11.42 28.97 -15.62
C ASP A 287 10.98 30.26 -16.34
N THR A 288 10.07 30.11 -17.30
CA THR A 288 9.58 31.23 -18.11
C THR A 288 8.61 32.15 -17.35
N LEU A 289 8.06 31.70 -16.22
CA LEU A 289 7.14 32.49 -15.38
C LEU A 289 7.86 33.16 -14.20
N GLY A 290 9.05 32.69 -13.84
CA GLY A 290 9.86 33.24 -12.74
C GLY A 290 9.21 33.07 -11.37
N GLN A 291 8.44 32.00 -11.17
CA GLN A 291 7.73 31.68 -9.93
C GLN A 291 8.48 30.65 -9.07
N THR A 292 9.54 30.06 -9.61
CA THR A 292 10.30 29.01 -8.92
C THR A 292 11.04 29.57 -7.71
N THR A 293 10.68 29.05 -6.55
CA THR A 293 11.25 29.42 -5.24
C THR A 293 12.54 28.66 -4.94
N SER A 294 12.67 27.42 -5.44
CA SER A 294 13.84 26.56 -5.22
C SER A 294 14.01 25.54 -6.35
N VAL A 295 15.26 25.16 -6.61
CA VAL A 295 15.62 24.06 -7.54
C VAL A 295 16.64 23.17 -6.85
N MET A 296 16.36 21.86 -6.82
CA MET A 296 17.27 20.84 -6.28
C MET A 296 17.66 19.87 -7.40
N PHE A 297 18.95 19.57 -7.47
CA PHE A 297 19.49 18.51 -8.34
C PHE A 297 20.19 17.48 -7.47
N THR A 298 19.86 16.21 -7.67
CA THR A 298 20.51 15.10 -6.97
C THR A 298 21.20 14.21 -7.99
N VAL A 299 22.50 13.98 -7.80
CA VAL A 299 23.33 13.15 -8.68
C VAL A 299 23.67 11.86 -7.95
N TYR A 300 23.40 10.74 -8.61
CA TYR A 300 23.74 9.40 -8.14
C TYR A 300 24.84 8.81 -9.03
N ASN A 301 25.79 8.11 -8.41
CA ASN A 301 26.87 7.35 -9.08
C ASN A 301 26.70 5.87 -8.72
#